data_AF-A0A2T4DU27-F1
#
_entry.id   AF-A0A2T4DU27-F1
#
_cell.length_a   1.000
_cell.length_b   1.000
_cell.length_c   1.000
_cell.angle_alpha   90.00
_cell.angle_beta   90.00
_cell.angle_gamma   90.00
#
_symmetry.space_group_name_H-M   'P 1'
#
loop_
_entity.id
_entity.type
_entity.pdbx_description
1 polymer ?
#
loop_
_entity_poly.entity_id
_entity_poly.type
_entity_poly.pdbx_seq_one_letter_code
_entity_poly.pdbx_strand_id
1 'polypeptide(L)'
;MLLNISTTHNPATDLSFLLHKHPEKLQSVELATGKAHIFYSEATTDNCSVNLLLDINPIELVKNNRNNSSDFALAHYVNDRPYVASSFMSVAISKAFSTALNGKCSKRPELLDQVMDFEVKISVLPAPKGGELLIRRLFEPLGYEVILQRHQLDANFPEWGDSKYYTLNLKGACKLKELLSHLYVLIPVLDTNKHYWVNQSEVEKLLAKGEGWLGNHPEKEQITKRYLRGIGGLTRNALDRLIENDLEE
;
A
#
# COMPACT_ATOMS: atom_id res chain seq x y z
N MET A 1 7.74 10.17 -2.21
CA MET A 1 6.88 9.32 -3.08
C MET A 1 5.40 9.58 -2.77
N LEU A 2 4.49 9.54 -3.75
CA LEU A 2 3.08 9.93 -3.60
C LEU A 2 2.05 8.80 -3.86
N LEU A 3 1.17 8.56 -2.89
CA LEU A 3 -0.12 7.86 -3.03
C LEU A 3 -1.24 8.89 -3.07
N ASN A 4 -2.12 8.81 -4.06
CA ASN A 4 -3.33 9.62 -4.16
C ASN A 4 -4.56 8.71 -4.12
N ILE A 5 -5.60 9.10 -3.38
CA ILE A 5 -6.91 8.45 -3.33
C ILE A 5 -7.96 9.52 -3.61
N SER A 6 -8.76 9.29 -4.64
CA SER A 6 -9.80 10.20 -5.11
C SER A 6 -11.15 9.51 -5.15
N THR A 7 -12.23 10.26 -4.96
CA THR A 7 -13.60 9.77 -5.12
C THR A 7 -14.51 10.86 -5.65
N THR A 8 -15.52 10.44 -6.41
CA THR A 8 -16.63 11.27 -6.88
C THR A 8 -17.96 10.88 -6.20
N HIS A 9 -17.90 10.21 -5.04
CA HIS A 9 -19.06 10.02 -4.16
C HIS A 9 -19.74 11.37 -3.88
N ASN A 10 -21.04 11.40 -3.58
CA ASN A 10 -21.74 12.66 -3.31
C ASN A 10 -22.26 12.73 -1.87
N PRO A 11 -21.79 13.68 -1.04
CA PRO A 11 -20.72 14.66 -1.32
C PRO A 11 -19.32 14.05 -1.20
N ALA A 12 -18.40 14.36 -2.12
CA ALA A 12 -17.09 13.73 -2.19
C ALA A 12 -16.22 14.08 -0.97
N THR A 13 -16.47 15.25 -0.37
CA THR A 13 -15.85 15.68 0.88
C THR A 13 -16.07 14.71 2.05
N ASP A 14 -17.03 13.79 1.95
CA ASP A 14 -17.26 12.75 2.96
C ASP A 14 -16.06 11.83 3.18
N LEU A 15 -15.20 11.69 2.17
CA LEU A 15 -13.90 11.02 2.30
C LEU A 15 -13.08 11.56 3.47
N SER A 16 -13.19 12.86 3.76
CA SER A 16 -12.44 13.50 4.85
C SER A 16 -12.88 13.06 6.25
N PHE A 17 -14.17 12.79 6.43
CA PHE A 17 -14.71 12.26 7.68
C PHE A 17 -14.30 10.81 7.86
N LEU A 18 -14.35 10.02 6.78
CA LEU A 18 -13.94 8.62 6.81
C LEU A 18 -12.44 8.47 7.13
N LEU A 19 -11.58 9.32 6.57
CA LEU A 19 -10.13 9.30 6.81
C LEU A 19 -9.69 9.98 8.12
N HIS A 20 -10.59 10.72 8.76
CA HIS A 20 -10.29 11.59 9.92
C HIS A 20 -9.15 12.57 9.62
N LYS A 21 -9.21 13.21 8.44
CA LYS A 21 -8.22 14.20 7.98
C LYS A 21 -8.93 15.40 7.39
N HIS A 22 -8.71 16.58 7.96
CA HIS A 22 -9.40 17.78 7.54
C HIS A 22 -8.80 18.34 6.24
N PRO A 23 -9.60 18.68 5.22
CA PRO A 23 -9.09 19.14 3.93
C PRO A 23 -8.15 20.36 3.99
N GLU A 24 -8.49 21.34 4.84
CA GLU A 24 -7.71 22.58 4.99
C GLU A 24 -6.46 22.45 5.88
N LYS A 25 -6.09 21.23 6.31
CA LYS A 25 -4.94 21.02 7.20
C LYS A 25 -3.91 20.11 6.54
N LEU A 26 -2.71 20.64 6.34
CA LEU A 26 -1.53 19.81 6.13
C LEU A 26 -1.20 19.10 7.46
N GLN A 27 -1.23 17.78 7.45
CA GLN A 27 -0.89 16.96 8.61
C GLN A 27 0.33 16.11 8.29
N SER A 28 1.09 15.72 9.31
CA SER A 28 2.26 14.87 9.15
C SER A 28 2.27 13.80 10.24
N VAL A 29 2.76 12.60 9.90
CA VAL A 29 3.01 11.52 10.85
C VAL A 29 4.49 11.12 10.80
N GLU A 30 5.08 10.92 11.97
CA GLU A 30 6.48 10.49 12.07
C GLU A 30 6.61 9.00 11.71
N LEU A 31 7.59 8.68 10.88
CA LEU A 31 8.01 7.31 10.55
C LEU A 31 9.34 7.00 11.26
N ALA A 32 9.80 5.75 11.21
CA ALA A 32 11.10 5.41 11.79
C ALA A 32 12.30 6.02 11.02
N THR A 33 12.08 6.43 9.78
CA THR A 33 13.10 6.93 8.86
C THR A 33 12.54 8.10 8.03
N GLY A 34 12.07 9.16 8.68
CA GLY A 34 11.44 10.33 8.04
C GLY A 34 9.96 10.50 8.40
N LYS A 35 9.16 11.06 7.49
CA LYS A 35 7.76 11.46 7.71
C LYS A 35 6.85 11.02 6.57
N ALA A 36 5.56 11.07 6.83
CA ALA A 36 4.55 11.08 5.79
C ALA A 36 3.61 12.28 5.95
N HIS A 37 3.39 13.02 4.87
CA HIS A 37 2.53 14.18 4.83
C HIS A 37 1.18 13.83 4.22
N ILE A 38 0.12 14.33 4.83
CA ILE A 38 -1.26 14.16 4.39
C ILE A 38 -1.83 15.52 4.04
N PHE A 39 -2.33 15.66 2.83
CA PHE A 39 -2.99 16.88 2.36
C PHE A 39 -4.01 16.56 1.25
N TYR A 40 -4.96 17.45 1.06
CA TYR A 40 -5.93 17.33 -0.03
C TYR A 40 -5.48 18.22 -1.19
N SER A 41 -5.41 17.64 -2.39
CA SER A 41 -5.20 18.43 -3.62
C SER A 41 -6.52 19.00 -4.13
N GLU A 42 -7.63 18.37 -3.79
CA GLU A 42 -8.98 18.81 -4.14
C GLU A 42 -9.97 18.36 -3.06
N ALA A 43 -10.93 19.21 -2.72
CA ALA A 43 -12.00 18.92 -1.77
C ALA A 43 -13.25 19.74 -2.12
N THR A 44 -13.93 19.34 -3.18
CA THR A 44 -15.21 19.88 -3.62
C THR A 44 -16.33 18.87 -3.34
N THR A 45 -17.58 19.26 -3.55
CA THR A 45 -18.73 18.33 -3.42
C THR A 45 -18.69 17.22 -4.46
N ASP A 46 -18.08 17.46 -5.61
CA ASP A 46 -18.13 16.57 -6.77
C ASP A 46 -16.86 15.72 -6.90
N ASN A 47 -15.72 16.21 -6.38
CA ASN A 47 -14.47 15.47 -6.34
C ASN A 47 -13.66 15.77 -5.07
N CYS A 48 -13.07 14.73 -4.49
CA CYS A 48 -12.23 14.86 -3.32
C CYS A 48 -11.02 13.95 -3.44
N SER A 49 -9.82 14.52 -3.31
CA SER A 49 -8.55 13.85 -3.55
C SER A 49 -7.59 14.08 -2.40
N VAL A 50 -7.31 13.01 -1.65
CA VAL A 50 -6.29 13.01 -0.59
C VAL A 50 -4.96 12.47 -1.12
N ASN A 51 -3.87 13.04 -0.60
CA ASN A 51 -2.51 12.65 -0.92
C ASN A 51 -1.77 12.21 0.34
N LEU A 52 -1.00 11.12 0.23
CA LEU A 52 -0.05 10.65 1.22
C LEU A 52 1.35 10.67 0.60
N LEU A 53 2.14 11.65 0.98
CA LEU A 53 3.50 11.86 0.50
C LEU A 53 4.52 11.31 1.51
N LEU A 54 5.31 10.32 1.11
CA LEU A 54 6.47 9.87 1.85
C LEU A 54 7.65 10.84 1.69
N ASP A 55 8.18 11.29 2.82
CA ASP A 55 9.42 12.06 2.95
C ASP A 55 10.40 11.26 3.80
N ILE A 56 11.17 10.38 3.15
CA ILE A 56 12.07 9.44 3.81
C ILE A 56 13.46 10.06 3.92
N ASN A 57 14.03 10.02 5.11
CA ASN A 57 15.41 10.49 5.34
C ASN A 57 16.41 9.38 4.96
N PRO A 58 17.19 9.52 3.86
CA PRO A 58 18.12 8.48 3.42
C PRO A 58 19.27 8.25 4.41
N ILE A 59 19.65 9.26 5.19
CA ILE A 59 20.75 9.15 6.16
C ILE A 59 20.32 8.29 7.36
N GLU A 60 19.11 8.53 7.87
CA GLU A 60 18.54 7.72 8.95
C GLU A 60 18.28 6.28 8.52
N LEU A 61 17.86 6.09 7.27
CA LEU A 61 17.65 4.77 6.68
C LEU A 61 18.92 3.92 6.77
N VAL A 62 20.10 4.48 6.44
CA VAL A 62 21.38 3.76 6.54
C VAL A 62 21.73 3.40 7.98
N LYS A 63 21.55 4.32 8.92
CA LYS A 63 21.90 4.10 10.33
C LYS A 63 21.15 2.91 10.93
N ASN A 64 19.89 2.75 10.55
CA ASN A 64 19.03 1.67 11.03
C ASN A 64 19.26 0.32 10.32
N ASN A 65 19.99 0.30 9.20
CA ASN A 65 20.21 -0.89 8.36
C ASN A 65 21.62 -1.49 8.49
N ARG A 66 22.41 -1.07 9.50
CA ARG A 66 23.82 -1.46 9.73
C ARG A 66 24.08 -2.96 9.88
N ASN A 67 23.04 -3.79 10.06
CA ASN A 67 23.17 -5.24 10.24
C ASN A 67 23.04 -6.06 8.94
N ASN A 68 22.78 -5.43 7.79
CA ASN A 68 22.78 -6.13 6.50
C ASN A 68 24.16 -5.99 5.85
N SER A 69 25.01 -7.01 6.05
CA SER A 69 26.27 -7.20 5.33
C SER A 69 25.99 -7.44 3.84
N SER A 70 25.95 -6.38 3.03
CA SER A 70 25.98 -6.50 1.57
C SER A 70 27.35 -6.08 1.05
N ASP A 71 27.87 -6.78 0.04
CA ASP A 71 29.21 -6.60 -0.55
C ASP A 71 29.44 -5.22 -1.21
N PHE A 72 28.42 -4.36 -1.25
CA PHE A 72 28.51 -3.02 -1.86
C PHE A 72 27.99 -1.93 -0.92
N ALA A 73 28.86 -1.45 -0.04
CA ALA A 73 28.54 -0.46 0.99
C ALA A 73 27.86 0.82 0.46
N LEU A 74 28.14 1.22 -0.79
CA LEU A 74 27.55 2.41 -1.41
C LEU A 74 26.04 2.26 -1.71
N ALA A 75 25.55 1.04 -1.98
CA ALA A 75 24.13 0.79 -2.23
C ALA A 75 23.25 1.09 -1.01
N HIS A 76 23.82 1.13 0.20
CA HIS A 76 23.08 1.56 1.38
C HIS A 76 22.78 3.07 1.35
N TYR A 77 23.70 3.88 0.81
CA TYR A 77 23.55 5.34 0.75
C TYR A 77 22.81 5.81 -0.50
N VAL A 78 23.01 5.13 -1.63
CA VAL A 78 22.37 5.47 -2.91
C VAL A 78 21.47 4.32 -3.34
N ASN A 79 20.18 4.48 -3.09
CA ASN A 79 19.15 3.51 -3.49
C ASN A 79 17.80 4.18 -3.72
N ASP A 80 16.88 3.36 -4.22
CA ASP A 80 15.52 3.74 -4.59
C ASP A 80 14.57 3.99 -3.41
N ARG A 81 14.94 3.57 -2.19
CA ARG A 81 14.00 3.44 -1.06
C ARG A 81 13.28 4.74 -0.69
N PRO A 82 13.91 5.93 -0.73
CA PRO A 82 13.19 7.18 -0.45
C PRO A 82 12.16 7.56 -1.52
N TYR A 83 12.27 6.98 -2.71
CA TYR A 83 11.57 7.44 -3.91
C TYR A 83 10.46 6.47 -4.38
N VAL A 84 10.33 5.29 -3.75
CA VAL A 84 9.40 4.23 -4.18
C VAL A 84 8.31 3.93 -3.14
N ALA A 85 7.10 3.57 -3.60
CA ALA A 85 6.01 3.01 -2.80
C ALA A 85 6.34 1.57 -2.43
N SER A 86 7.31 1.43 -1.54
CA SER A 86 7.67 0.16 -0.93
C SER A 86 6.79 -0.10 0.30
N SER A 87 7.17 -1.09 1.11
CA SER A 87 6.60 -1.33 2.44
C SER A 87 6.50 -0.08 3.33
N PHE A 88 7.30 0.98 3.11
CA PHE A 88 7.15 2.26 3.82
C PHE A 88 5.78 2.90 3.61
N MET A 89 5.19 2.73 2.42
CA MET A 89 3.85 3.24 2.13
C MET A 89 2.79 2.56 3.00
N SER A 90 2.87 1.24 3.19
CA SER A 90 1.93 0.54 4.09
C SER A 90 2.05 0.99 5.55
N VAL A 91 3.27 1.25 6.03
CA VAL A 91 3.48 1.82 7.37
C VAL A 91 2.88 3.22 7.45
N ALA A 92 3.05 4.05 6.42
CA ALA A 92 2.45 5.37 6.36
C ALA A 92 0.92 5.32 6.31
N ILE A 93 0.31 4.41 5.54
CA ILE A 93 -1.14 4.17 5.52
C ILE A 93 -1.62 3.80 6.93
N SER A 94 -0.95 2.85 7.58
CA SER A 94 -1.30 2.41 8.94
C SER A 94 -1.24 3.56 9.95
N LYS A 95 -0.23 4.44 9.86
CA LYS A 95 -0.09 5.58 10.79
C LYS A 95 -1.04 6.73 10.45
N ALA A 96 -1.17 7.09 9.18
CA ALA A 96 -1.99 8.20 8.73
C ALA A 96 -3.49 7.89 8.85
N PHE A 97 -3.90 6.68 8.47
CA PHE A 97 -5.31 6.30 8.31
C PHE A 97 -5.72 5.16 9.24
N SER A 98 -5.06 5.00 10.40
CA SER A 98 -5.31 3.92 11.37
C SER A 98 -6.80 3.75 11.70
N THR A 99 -7.52 4.83 11.97
CA THR A 99 -8.94 4.79 12.34
C THR A 99 -9.81 4.25 11.19
N ALA A 100 -9.57 4.73 9.97
CA ALA A 100 -10.27 4.29 8.76
C ALA A 100 -9.94 2.83 8.40
N LEU A 101 -8.66 2.46 8.48
CA LEU A 101 -8.16 1.10 8.25
C LEU A 101 -8.72 0.07 9.26
N ASN A 102 -9.21 0.53 10.40
CA ASN A 102 -9.89 -0.29 11.41
C ASN A 102 -11.42 -0.20 11.32
N GLY A 103 -11.97 0.40 10.25
CA GLY A 103 -13.42 0.50 10.03
C GLY A 103 -14.14 1.36 11.06
N LYS A 104 -13.53 2.45 11.54
CA LYS A 104 -14.14 3.33 12.55
C LYS A 104 -14.35 4.74 11.99
N CYS A 105 -15.55 5.28 12.16
CA CYS A 105 -15.87 6.68 11.90
C CYS A 105 -16.88 7.17 12.93
N SER A 106 -16.52 8.20 13.71
CA SER A 106 -17.41 8.75 14.74
C SER A 106 -18.34 9.83 14.20
N LYS A 107 -17.92 10.56 13.16
CA LYS A 107 -18.66 11.71 12.63
C LYS A 107 -19.73 11.32 11.62
N ARG A 108 -19.48 10.27 10.83
CA ARG A 108 -20.34 9.77 9.75
C ARG A 108 -20.31 8.23 9.71
N PRO A 109 -20.76 7.54 10.77
CA PRO A 109 -20.72 6.08 10.85
C PRO A 109 -21.49 5.38 9.74
N GLU A 110 -22.55 6.01 9.22
CA GLU A 110 -23.39 5.52 8.12
C GLU A 110 -22.62 5.28 6.82
N LEU A 111 -21.46 5.92 6.65
CA LEU A 111 -20.63 5.82 5.45
C LEU A 111 -19.65 4.63 5.49
N LEU A 112 -19.49 3.95 6.63
CA LEU A 112 -18.49 2.88 6.79
C LEU A 112 -18.76 1.68 5.89
N ASP A 113 -20.05 1.38 5.67
CA ASP A 113 -20.50 0.28 4.83
C ASP A 113 -20.88 0.70 3.41
N GLN A 114 -20.70 1.99 3.09
CA GLN A 114 -21.01 2.49 1.77
C GLN A 114 -19.90 2.14 0.77
N VAL A 115 -20.33 1.54 -0.33
CA VAL A 115 -19.48 1.33 -1.51
C VAL A 115 -19.37 2.67 -2.25
N MET A 116 -18.14 3.10 -2.52
CA MET A 116 -17.82 4.34 -3.23
C MET A 116 -16.90 4.04 -4.40
N ASP A 117 -17.04 4.82 -5.48
CA ASP A 117 -16.10 4.79 -6.60
C ASP A 117 -14.80 5.48 -6.20
N PHE A 118 -13.71 4.73 -6.26
CA PHE A 118 -12.37 5.23 -5.95
C PHE A 118 -11.48 5.19 -7.19
N GLU A 119 -10.68 6.24 -7.32
CA GLU A 119 -9.52 6.28 -8.20
C GLU A 119 -8.26 6.44 -7.35
N VAL A 120 -7.31 5.51 -7.49
CA VAL A 120 -6.07 5.50 -6.71
C VAL A 120 -4.88 5.57 -7.64
N LYS A 121 -3.92 6.44 -7.33
CA LYS A 121 -2.66 6.57 -8.07
C LYS A 121 -1.45 6.36 -7.17
N ILE A 122 -0.58 5.43 -7.55
CA ILE A 122 0.70 5.16 -6.92
C ILE A 122 1.80 5.51 -7.92
N SER A 123 2.53 6.59 -7.68
CA SER A 123 3.45 7.17 -8.68
C SER A 123 4.65 6.30 -9.05
N VAL A 124 5.22 5.56 -8.08
CA VAL A 124 6.43 4.75 -8.30
C VAL A 124 6.32 3.47 -7.47
N LEU A 125 5.75 2.42 -8.05
CA LEU A 125 5.59 1.11 -7.44
C LEU A 125 6.68 0.16 -7.95
N PRO A 126 7.59 -0.32 -7.09
CA PRO A 126 8.58 -1.32 -7.49
C PRO A 126 7.92 -2.69 -7.58
N ALA A 127 8.20 -3.42 -8.65
CA ALA A 127 7.71 -4.79 -8.81
C ALA A 127 8.86 -5.74 -9.21
N PRO A 128 8.76 -7.04 -8.88
CA PRO A 128 9.74 -8.03 -9.32
C PRO A 128 9.73 -8.20 -10.86
N LYS A 129 10.62 -9.05 -11.38
CA LYS A 129 10.56 -9.49 -12.78
C LYS A 129 9.16 -10.07 -13.08
N GLY A 130 8.58 -9.70 -14.22
CA GLY A 130 7.18 -10.02 -14.55
C GLY A 130 6.16 -9.21 -13.75
N GLY A 131 6.56 -8.05 -13.20
CA GLY A 131 5.80 -7.24 -12.27
C GLY A 131 4.40 -6.84 -12.74
N GLU A 132 4.24 -6.52 -14.02
CA GLU A 132 2.92 -6.18 -14.57
C GLU A 132 1.89 -7.29 -14.37
N LEU A 133 2.20 -8.52 -14.79
CA LEU A 133 1.30 -9.67 -14.64
C LEU A 133 0.94 -9.90 -13.17
N LEU A 134 1.92 -9.72 -12.29
CA LEU A 134 1.69 -9.87 -10.85
C LEU A 134 0.79 -8.77 -10.30
N ILE A 135 1.02 -7.51 -10.64
CA ILE A 135 0.17 -6.40 -10.18
C ILE A 135 -1.28 -6.64 -10.61
N ARG A 136 -1.51 -7.03 -11.87
CA ARG A 136 -2.84 -7.37 -12.39
C ARG A 136 -3.50 -8.47 -11.59
N ARG A 137 -2.81 -9.60 -11.40
CA ARG A 137 -3.32 -10.74 -10.61
C ARG A 137 -3.60 -10.42 -9.14
N LEU A 138 -2.99 -9.38 -8.58
CA LEU A 138 -3.23 -8.94 -7.20
C LEU A 138 -4.42 -8.00 -7.07
N PHE A 139 -4.71 -7.17 -8.07
CA PHE A 139 -5.74 -6.13 -7.96
C PHE A 139 -6.98 -6.40 -8.81
N GLU A 140 -6.87 -7.00 -10.00
CA GLU A 140 -8.02 -7.28 -10.86
C GLU A 140 -9.06 -8.22 -10.20
N PRO A 141 -8.68 -9.29 -9.47
CA PRO A 141 -9.66 -10.13 -8.77
C PRO A 141 -10.45 -9.43 -7.66
N LEU A 142 -9.97 -8.28 -7.18
CA LEU A 142 -10.65 -7.44 -6.20
C LEU A 142 -11.64 -6.45 -6.84
N GLY A 143 -11.85 -6.54 -8.15
CA GLY A 143 -12.77 -5.68 -8.90
C GLY A 143 -12.17 -4.35 -9.36
N TYR A 144 -10.84 -4.19 -9.29
CA TYR A 144 -10.18 -2.99 -9.80
C TYR A 144 -9.87 -3.10 -11.30
N GLU A 145 -10.19 -2.04 -12.03
CA GLU A 145 -9.52 -1.75 -13.30
C GLU A 145 -8.08 -1.33 -13.02
N VAL A 146 -7.11 -1.99 -13.69
CA VAL A 146 -5.68 -1.77 -13.49
C VAL A 146 -5.06 -1.14 -14.73
N ILE A 147 -4.62 0.12 -14.58
CA ILE A 147 -3.86 0.85 -15.61
C ILE A 147 -2.42 1.02 -15.13
N LEU A 148 -1.49 0.49 -15.92
CA LEU A 148 -0.07 0.46 -15.59
C LEU A 148 0.75 1.19 -16.63
N GLN A 149 1.66 2.04 -16.16
CA GLN A 149 2.69 2.65 -16.97
C GLN A 149 4.05 2.22 -16.44
N ARG A 150 4.80 1.45 -17.24
CA ARG A 150 6.19 1.09 -16.92
C ARG A 150 7.12 2.24 -17.29
N HIS A 151 8.09 2.52 -16.42
CA HIS A 151 9.07 3.59 -16.63
C HIS A 151 10.37 3.06 -17.23
N GLN A 152 10.97 3.81 -18.16
CA GLN A 152 12.33 3.55 -18.65
C GLN A 152 13.36 3.81 -17.55
N LEU A 153 14.54 3.17 -17.65
CA LEU A 153 15.65 3.46 -16.73
C LEU A 153 16.17 4.89 -16.91
N ASP A 154 16.39 5.28 -18.16
CA ASP A 154 16.80 6.63 -18.53
C ASP A 154 16.32 6.95 -19.96
N ALA A 155 15.66 8.09 -20.14
CA ALA A 155 15.16 8.52 -21.45
C ALA A 155 16.29 8.89 -22.43
N ASN A 156 17.47 9.25 -21.91
CA ASN A 156 18.64 9.57 -22.72
C ASN A 156 19.41 8.33 -23.16
N PHE A 157 19.18 7.18 -22.52
CA PHE A 157 19.82 5.89 -22.84
C PHE A 157 18.77 4.77 -23.00
N PRO A 158 17.93 4.81 -24.05
CA PRO A 158 16.84 3.85 -24.25
C PRO A 158 17.33 2.39 -24.33
N GLU A 159 18.58 2.16 -24.73
CA GLU A 159 19.21 0.84 -24.81
C GLU A 159 19.38 0.15 -23.46
N TRP A 160 19.30 0.90 -22.34
CA TRP A 160 19.25 0.31 -20.99
C TRP A 160 17.91 -0.37 -20.71
N GLY A 161 16.88 -0.02 -21.48
CA GLY A 161 15.55 -0.60 -21.41
C GLY A 161 14.72 -0.12 -20.22
N ASP A 162 13.70 -0.90 -19.90
CA ASP A 162 12.73 -0.54 -18.89
C ASP A 162 13.20 -0.83 -17.46
N SER A 163 12.83 0.06 -16.56
CA SER A 163 13.02 -0.12 -15.12
C SER A 163 12.08 -1.19 -14.54
N LYS A 164 12.22 -1.42 -13.24
CA LYS A 164 11.31 -2.24 -12.43
C LYS A 164 10.14 -1.44 -11.82
N TYR A 165 10.03 -0.16 -12.14
CA TYR A 165 9.05 0.76 -11.53
C TYR A 165 7.87 1.02 -12.45
N TYR A 166 6.70 1.14 -11.82
CA TYR A 166 5.44 1.39 -12.49
C TYR A 166 4.71 2.57 -11.83
N THR A 167 4.04 3.39 -12.62
CA THR A 167 2.88 4.14 -12.11
C THR A 167 1.67 3.20 -12.18
N LEU A 168 1.00 3.00 -11.05
CA LEU A 168 -0.24 2.23 -10.98
C LEU A 168 -1.41 3.19 -10.78
N ASN A 169 -2.43 3.09 -11.64
CA ASN A 169 -3.75 3.65 -11.40
C ASN A 169 -4.75 2.51 -11.22
N LEU A 170 -5.56 2.58 -10.17
CA LEU A 170 -6.65 1.67 -9.88
C LEU A 170 -7.95 2.44 -9.95
N LYS A 171 -8.98 1.85 -10.55
CA LYS A 171 -10.35 2.34 -10.48
C LYS A 171 -11.26 1.22 -10.04
N GLY A 172 -12.12 1.46 -9.06
CA GLY A 172 -13.06 0.44 -8.60
C GLY A 172 -13.98 0.91 -7.49
N ALA A 173 -15.08 0.19 -7.33
CA ALA A 173 -16.10 0.44 -6.33
C ALA A 173 -15.88 -0.49 -5.13
N CYS A 174 -15.62 0.07 -3.95
CA CYS A 174 -15.45 -0.72 -2.72
C CYS A 174 -15.71 0.14 -1.48
N LYS A 175 -15.69 -0.47 -0.29
CA LYS A 175 -15.69 0.29 0.97
C LYS A 175 -14.29 0.87 1.22
N LEU A 176 -14.19 2.02 1.87
CA LEU A 176 -12.88 2.62 2.17
C LEU A 176 -11.97 1.69 3.00
N LYS A 177 -12.55 0.93 3.94
CA LYS A 177 -11.80 -0.04 4.76
C LYS A 177 -11.11 -1.09 3.88
N GLU A 178 -11.82 -1.60 2.87
CA GLU A 178 -11.34 -2.59 1.91
C GLU A 178 -10.24 -1.99 1.04
N LEU A 179 -10.45 -0.79 0.48
CA LEU A 179 -9.42 -0.11 -0.30
C LEU A 179 -8.11 0.04 0.48
N LEU A 180 -8.21 0.54 1.71
CA LEU A 180 -7.04 0.75 2.56
C LEU A 180 -6.38 -0.58 2.96
N SER A 181 -7.15 -1.64 3.18
CA SER A 181 -6.61 -2.97 3.52
C SER A 181 -5.90 -3.61 2.33
N HIS A 182 -6.49 -3.53 1.13
CA HIS A 182 -5.88 -3.98 -0.12
C HIS A 182 -4.54 -3.28 -0.35
N LEU A 183 -4.50 -1.95 -0.30
CA LEU A 183 -3.26 -1.19 -0.45
C LEU A 183 -2.23 -1.54 0.63
N TYR A 184 -2.66 -1.65 1.90
CA TYR A 184 -1.79 -1.98 3.01
C TYR A 184 -1.12 -3.35 2.84
N VAL A 185 -1.86 -4.38 2.39
CA VAL A 185 -1.37 -5.76 2.23
C VAL A 185 -0.61 -5.97 0.92
N LEU A 186 -1.08 -5.39 -0.19
CA LEU A 186 -0.56 -5.71 -1.53
C LEU A 186 0.68 -4.91 -1.94
N ILE A 187 0.85 -3.68 -1.45
CA ILE A 187 2.07 -2.90 -1.73
C ILE A 187 3.33 -3.64 -1.21
N PRO A 188 3.37 -4.16 0.04
CA PRO A 188 4.52 -4.91 0.55
C PRO A 188 4.71 -6.27 -0.12
N VAL A 189 3.65 -6.84 -0.72
CA VAL A 189 3.80 -8.06 -1.54
C VAL A 189 4.70 -7.76 -2.72
N LEU A 190 4.52 -6.64 -3.41
CA LEU A 190 5.33 -6.23 -4.55
C LEU A 190 6.77 -5.85 -4.17
N ASP A 191 7.00 -5.34 -2.96
CA ASP A 191 8.32 -4.98 -2.42
C ASP A 191 9.18 -6.21 -2.10
N THR A 192 10.22 -6.44 -2.90
CA THR A 192 11.19 -7.53 -2.66
C THR A 192 12.19 -7.24 -1.52
N ASN A 193 12.23 -6.00 -1.00
CA ASN A 193 13.20 -5.59 0.01
C ASN A 193 12.52 -4.86 1.17
N LYS A 194 11.77 -5.62 1.98
CA LYS A 194 11.08 -5.07 3.15
C LYS A 194 12.07 -4.52 4.18
N HIS A 195 11.76 -3.34 4.71
CA HIS A 195 12.61 -2.61 5.65
C HIS A 195 12.43 -3.03 7.13
N TYR A 196 11.61 -4.04 7.39
CA TYR A 196 11.30 -4.51 8.74
C TYR A 196 11.41 -6.05 8.85
N TRP A 197 11.60 -6.51 10.08
CA TRP A 197 11.64 -7.94 10.41
C TRP A 197 10.24 -8.52 10.45
N VAL A 198 10.04 -9.64 9.75
CA VAL A 198 8.77 -10.37 9.75
C VAL A 198 8.79 -11.40 10.88
N ASN A 199 7.76 -11.37 11.72
CA ASN A 199 7.56 -12.28 12.84
C ASN A 199 6.09 -12.66 12.97
N GLN A 200 5.72 -13.38 14.04
CA GLN A 200 4.33 -13.82 14.26
C GLN A 200 3.32 -12.67 14.26
N SER A 201 3.68 -11.47 14.71
CA SER A 201 2.75 -10.32 14.70
C SER A 201 2.37 -9.89 13.27
N GLU A 202 3.19 -10.18 12.27
CA GLU A 202 2.85 -9.91 10.87
C GLU A 202 1.81 -10.90 10.34
N VAL A 203 1.75 -12.12 10.88
CA VAL A 203 0.68 -13.07 10.57
C VAL A 203 -0.66 -12.50 11.08
N GLU A 204 -0.71 -12.07 12.33
CA GLU A 204 -1.93 -11.50 12.91
C GLU A 204 -2.39 -10.24 12.15
N LYS A 205 -1.45 -9.37 11.74
CA LYS A 205 -1.77 -8.21 10.91
C LYS A 205 -2.29 -8.61 9.53
N LEU A 206 -1.69 -9.63 8.90
CA LEU A 206 -2.13 -10.12 7.60
C LEU A 206 -3.55 -10.67 7.69
N LEU A 207 -3.86 -11.49 8.70
CA LEU A 207 -5.19 -12.05 8.89
C LEU A 207 -6.21 -10.94 9.20
N ALA A 208 -5.91 -10.04 10.14
CA ALA A 208 -6.82 -8.96 10.50
C ALA A 208 -7.06 -7.94 9.37
N LYS A 209 -6.12 -7.78 8.43
CA LYS A 209 -6.29 -6.90 7.25
C LYS A 209 -6.72 -7.66 5.99
N GLY A 210 -6.58 -8.97 5.99
CA GLY A 210 -7.05 -9.89 4.94
C GLY A 210 -8.49 -10.36 5.15
N GLU A 211 -9.04 -10.16 6.35
CA GLU A 211 -10.43 -10.53 6.70
C GLU A 211 -11.43 -10.03 5.64
N GLY A 212 -12.31 -10.93 5.19
CA GLY A 212 -13.35 -10.67 4.21
C GLY A 212 -12.92 -10.74 2.73
N TRP A 213 -11.63 -10.80 2.40
CA TRP A 213 -11.18 -10.83 0.99
C TRP A 213 -10.03 -11.78 0.69
N LEU A 214 -9.05 -11.91 1.60
CA LEU A 214 -7.83 -12.68 1.34
C LEU A 214 -8.09 -14.19 1.24
N GLY A 215 -9.02 -14.73 2.04
CA GLY A 215 -9.43 -16.14 1.97
C GLY A 215 -9.99 -16.54 0.61
N ASN A 216 -10.73 -15.62 -0.03
CA ASN A 216 -11.33 -15.81 -1.34
C ASN A 216 -10.44 -15.36 -2.51
N HIS A 217 -9.27 -14.77 -2.24
CA HIS A 217 -8.40 -14.25 -3.29
C HIS A 217 -7.69 -15.40 -4.03
N PRO A 218 -7.72 -15.46 -5.37
CA PRO A 218 -7.10 -16.56 -6.13
C PRO A 218 -5.59 -16.68 -5.89
N GLU A 219 -4.91 -15.55 -5.67
CA GLU A 219 -3.48 -15.49 -5.35
C GLU A 219 -3.18 -15.52 -3.83
N LYS A 220 -4.08 -16.04 -2.96
CA LYS A 220 -3.90 -16.01 -1.49
C LYS A 220 -2.59 -16.63 -1.01
N GLU A 221 -2.17 -17.73 -1.62
CA GLU A 221 -0.89 -18.38 -1.34
C GLU A 221 0.30 -17.48 -1.69
N GLN A 222 0.27 -16.85 -2.88
CA GLN A 222 1.33 -15.98 -3.33
C GLN A 222 1.40 -14.70 -2.49
N ILE A 223 0.25 -14.10 -2.16
CA ILE A 223 0.14 -12.94 -1.27
C ILE A 223 0.75 -13.27 0.08
N THR A 224 0.29 -14.34 0.72
CA THR A 224 0.73 -14.75 2.06
C THR A 224 2.22 -15.01 2.11
N LYS A 225 2.73 -15.80 1.14
CA LYS A 225 4.16 -16.11 1.03
C LYS A 225 5.00 -14.85 0.85
N ARG A 226 4.64 -13.95 -0.06
CA ARG A 226 5.43 -12.73 -0.33
C ARG A 226 5.31 -11.72 0.81
N TYR A 227 4.13 -11.58 1.40
CA TYR A 227 3.90 -10.76 2.59
C TYR A 227 4.77 -11.22 3.76
N LEU A 228 4.95 -12.53 3.95
CA LEU A 228 5.75 -13.08 5.05
C LEU A 228 7.21 -13.38 4.65
N ARG A 229 7.72 -12.76 3.57
CA ARG A 229 9.09 -12.94 3.04
C ARG A 229 9.48 -14.41 2.77
N GLY A 230 8.50 -15.28 2.52
CA GLY A 230 8.71 -16.69 2.26
C GLY A 230 9.13 -17.51 3.49
N ILE A 231 8.96 -16.98 4.71
CA ILE A 231 9.25 -17.71 5.93
C ILE A 231 8.23 -18.85 6.05
N GLY A 232 8.67 -20.08 5.82
CA GLY A 232 7.78 -21.24 5.65
C GLY A 232 6.86 -21.49 6.84
N GLY A 233 7.38 -21.38 8.07
CA GLY A 233 6.58 -21.58 9.29
C GLY A 233 5.45 -20.56 9.44
N LEU A 234 5.75 -19.27 9.21
CA LEU A 234 4.74 -18.20 9.26
C LEU A 234 3.73 -18.32 8.12
N THR A 235 4.21 -18.66 6.91
CA THR A 235 3.37 -18.80 5.72
C THR A 235 2.37 -19.92 5.91
N ARG A 236 2.82 -21.09 6.38
CA ARG A 236 1.93 -22.23 6.66
C ARG A 236 0.90 -21.88 7.73
N ASN A 237 1.34 -21.32 8.86
CA ASN A 237 0.45 -20.91 9.93
C ASN A 237 -0.63 -19.92 9.47
N ALA A 238 -0.28 -18.96 8.60
CA ALA A 238 -1.25 -18.02 8.05
C ALA A 238 -2.24 -18.69 7.09
N LEU A 239 -1.77 -19.59 6.22
CA LEU A 239 -2.64 -20.31 5.28
C LEU A 239 -3.58 -21.28 5.98
N ASP A 240 -3.10 -22.02 6.99
CA ASP A 240 -3.92 -22.94 7.77
C ASP A 240 -5.11 -22.18 8.40
N ARG A 241 -4.85 -21.01 9.00
CA ARG A 241 -5.90 -20.17 9.60
C ARG A 241 -6.85 -19.54 8.59
N LEU A 242 -6.36 -19.18 7.40
CA LEU A 242 -7.25 -18.69 6.32
C LEU A 242 -8.22 -19.79 5.88
N ILE A 243 -7.75 -21.05 5.81
CA ILE A 243 -8.59 -22.20 5.48
C ILE A 243 -9.59 -22.50 6.60
N GLU A 244 -9.16 -22.43 7.86
CA GLU A 244 -10.07 -22.62 9.02
C GLU A 244 -11.21 -21.60 9.00
N ASN A 245 -10.89 -20.31 8.76
CA ASN A 245 -11.91 -19.27 8.66
C ASN A 245 -12.85 -19.44 7.45
N ASP A 246 -12.32 -19.88 6.29
CA ASP A 246 -13.13 -20.17 5.09
C ASP A 246 -14.12 -21.34 5.32
N LEU A 247 -13.88 -22.22 6.31
CA LEU A 247 -14.75 -23.35 6.65
C LEU A 247 -15.80 -23.02 7.72
N GLU A 248 -15.63 -21.91 8.44
CA GLU A 248 -16.53 -21.45 9.50
C GLU A 248 -17.58 -20.42 9.02
N GLU A 249 -17.38 -19.80 7.85
CA GLU A 249 -18.35 -18.91 7.16
C GLU A 249 -19.28 -19.68 6.20
#